data_AF-A0A1I4NLF6-F1
#
_entry.id   AF-A0A1I4NLF6-F1
#
_cell.length_a   1.000
_cell.length_b   1.000
_cell.length_c   1.000
_cell.angle_alpha   90.00
_cell.angle_beta   90.00
_cell.angle_gamma   90.00
#
_symmetry.space_group_name_H-M   'P 1'
#
loop_
_entity.id
_entity.type
_entity.pdbx_description
1 polymer ?
#
loop_
_entity_poly.entity_id
_entity_poly.type
_entity_poly.pdbx_seq_one_letter_code
_entity_poly.pdbx_strand_id
1 'polypeptide(L)'
;MDEQKKGKVLVVDDEAMNVRLLEAYLIHDYDIISASGGVEALEKVEAHNPDIILLDLMMPDITGYEVCKRLKNSEKTRFIPIIMVTALSSLEDRIKGINAGADDFLTKPLDRLEIKTRVGSLLRIKKLHDELIAERDQAQNYLDLAGVMLLVLDENGIVKLINRKGCDILGYDEDEVIGSDWFDSYVPEIFRDHARDGFHKLLSTENAKNGYFEVPFINSNQQKRIMSWNNIVLKDPEGIINGLLVSGEDITERLDAESKIKRANEYLDNLLKTSPIAILSLDNKKKIVTANKNAADLLGYDVSELIARHVRDLADDVDQLEFADKKDFEMVFFTKHGEKVRMNVSTSLLEEEGEKQGLIVTLQDRSRLRGLFITPLTEDVEKDTEDTEVELESGYVYLLDSEHQEQSYPIFSELVKSGKPGLCITRRNPDKVRNMYGITKTPIVWLTKNKIEGQQSIDSTEIFRIYPTIADFVEKVDDGVILMDGLEYLILDNDIMSVVKLIEQTNDTIMASGSRMILQLDPEVLEKKEFHLLKRWMRSISGE
;
A
#
# COMPACT_ATOMS: atom_id res chain seq x y z
N MET A 1 -49.27 12.21 -13.08
CA MET A 1 -49.42 12.97 -14.34
C MET A 1 -48.34 14.02 -14.28
N ASP A 2 -47.24 13.82 -15.00
CA ASP A 2 -46.26 14.89 -15.19
C ASP A 2 -46.97 16.03 -15.91
N GLU A 3 -47.04 17.20 -15.28
CA GLU A 3 -47.37 18.43 -16.00
C GLU A 3 -46.27 18.62 -17.05
N GLN A 4 -46.58 18.32 -18.31
CA GLN A 4 -45.74 18.70 -19.43
C GLN A 4 -45.54 20.21 -19.36
N LYS A 5 -44.31 20.62 -19.03
CA LYS A 5 -43.91 22.02 -18.97
C LYS A 5 -44.26 22.68 -20.30
N LYS A 6 -45.16 23.67 -20.27
CA LYS A 6 -45.57 24.40 -21.48
C LYS A 6 -44.40 25.21 -22.01
N GLY A 7 -44.26 25.27 -23.33
CA GLY A 7 -43.23 26.10 -23.96
C GLY A 7 -43.48 27.57 -23.66
N LYS A 8 -42.42 28.35 -23.40
CA LYS A 8 -42.50 29.77 -23.08
C LYS A 8 -42.47 30.60 -24.37
N VAL A 9 -43.49 31.40 -24.62
CA VAL A 9 -43.56 32.28 -25.78
C VAL A 9 -43.43 33.73 -25.30
N LEU A 10 -42.41 34.44 -25.78
CA LEU A 10 -42.31 35.88 -25.58
C LEU A 10 -43.04 36.61 -26.72
N VAL A 11 -44.04 37.40 -26.37
CA VAL A 11 -44.80 38.26 -27.28
C VAL A 11 -44.35 39.70 -27.08
N VAL A 12 -43.90 40.36 -28.15
CA VAL A 12 -43.38 41.72 -28.12
C VAL A 12 -44.12 42.58 -29.14
N ASP A 13 -44.87 43.56 -28.66
CA ASP A 13 -45.58 44.56 -29.49
C ASP A 13 -45.89 45.79 -28.62
N ASP A 14 -45.69 47.00 -29.13
CA ASP A 14 -45.91 48.24 -28.40
C ASP A 14 -47.41 48.59 -28.26
N GLU A 15 -48.27 48.00 -29.09
CA GLU A 15 -49.71 48.10 -28.96
C GLU A 15 -50.27 47.00 -28.04
N ALA A 16 -50.74 47.40 -26.86
CA ALA A 16 -51.30 46.48 -25.85
C ALA A 16 -52.45 45.58 -26.37
N MET A 17 -53.17 46.00 -27.43
CA MET A 17 -54.23 45.19 -28.04
C MET A 17 -53.66 43.99 -28.81
N ASN A 18 -52.55 44.17 -29.53
CA ASN A 18 -51.88 43.11 -30.28
C ASN A 18 -51.29 42.07 -29.33
N VAL A 19 -50.66 42.52 -28.25
CA VAL A 19 -50.17 41.64 -27.17
C VAL A 19 -51.29 40.77 -26.61
N ARG A 20 -52.43 41.39 -26.21
CA ARG A 20 -53.59 40.65 -25.68
C ARG A 20 -54.18 39.66 -26.67
N LEU A 21 -54.20 40.01 -27.97
CA LEU A 21 -54.69 39.12 -29.02
C LEU A 21 -53.80 37.88 -29.16
N LEU A 22 -52.49 38.08 -29.24
CA LEU A 22 -51.50 37.00 -29.33
C LEU A 22 -51.50 36.12 -28.08
N GLU A 23 -51.58 36.73 -26.89
CA GLU A 23 -51.81 36.05 -25.62
C GLU A 23 -53.06 35.16 -25.70
N ALA A 24 -54.21 35.72 -26.06
CA ALA A 24 -55.47 34.97 -26.15
C ALA A 24 -55.42 33.80 -27.15
N TYR A 25 -54.64 33.94 -28.23
CA TYR A 25 -54.48 32.87 -29.21
C TYR A 25 -53.64 31.69 -28.70
N LEU A 26 -52.67 31.95 -27.81
CA LEU A 26 -51.61 31.01 -27.43
C LEU A 26 -51.65 30.52 -25.98
N ILE A 27 -52.34 31.22 -25.06
CA ILE A 27 -52.34 30.95 -23.61
C ILE A 27 -52.79 29.54 -23.21
N HIS A 28 -53.59 28.87 -24.05
CA HIS A 28 -54.03 27.50 -23.77
C HIS A 28 -52.88 26.49 -23.89
N ASP A 29 -51.97 26.70 -24.85
CA ASP A 29 -50.94 25.74 -25.22
C ASP A 29 -49.55 26.11 -24.67
N TYR A 30 -49.34 27.39 -24.35
CA TYR A 30 -48.03 27.96 -24.02
C TYR A 30 -48.08 28.88 -22.80
N ASP A 31 -46.93 29.03 -22.13
CA ASP A 31 -46.73 30.04 -21.09
C ASP A 31 -46.31 31.35 -21.76
N ILE A 32 -47.13 32.39 -21.62
CA ILE A 32 -46.90 33.64 -22.34
C ILE A 32 -46.18 34.64 -21.45
N ILE A 33 -45.12 35.23 -21.99
CA ILE A 33 -44.42 36.39 -21.45
C ILE A 33 -44.70 37.52 -22.44
N SER A 34 -45.14 38.68 -21.97
CA SER A 34 -45.36 39.84 -22.84
C SER A 34 -44.29 40.90 -22.63
N ALA A 35 -44.01 41.72 -23.63
CA ALA A 35 -43.19 42.92 -23.55
C ALA A 35 -43.80 44.00 -24.47
N SER A 36 -43.67 45.27 -24.08
CA SER A 36 -44.25 46.42 -24.79
C SER A 36 -43.23 47.22 -25.61
N GLY A 37 -42.02 46.71 -25.76
CA GLY A 37 -40.95 47.36 -26.52
C GLY A 37 -39.72 46.49 -26.63
N GLY A 38 -38.78 46.87 -27.50
CA GLY A 38 -37.60 46.07 -27.78
C GLY A 38 -36.60 46.01 -26.62
N VAL A 39 -36.48 47.09 -25.82
CA VAL A 39 -35.60 47.11 -24.64
C VAL A 39 -36.10 46.14 -23.58
N GLU A 40 -37.40 46.21 -23.25
CA GLU A 40 -38.04 45.31 -22.29
C GLU A 40 -37.98 43.84 -22.78
N ALA A 41 -38.09 43.62 -24.09
CA ALA A 41 -37.95 42.28 -24.66
C ALA A 41 -36.57 41.67 -24.38
N LEU A 42 -35.47 42.43 -24.56
CA LEU A 42 -34.12 41.96 -24.27
C LEU A 42 -33.94 41.61 -22.79
N GLU A 43 -34.45 42.46 -21.88
CA GLU A 43 -34.44 42.19 -20.43
C GLU A 43 -35.22 40.92 -20.08
N LYS A 44 -36.39 40.73 -20.71
CA LYS A 44 -37.24 39.56 -20.47
C LYS A 44 -36.65 38.27 -21.05
N VAL A 45 -35.93 38.34 -22.16
CA VAL A 45 -35.20 37.17 -22.69
C VAL A 45 -34.18 36.69 -21.68
N GLU A 46 -33.36 37.60 -21.13
CA GLU A 46 -32.33 37.25 -20.14
C GLU A 46 -32.92 36.73 -18.83
N ALA A 47 -34.03 37.32 -18.35
CA ALA A 47 -34.65 36.92 -17.10
C ALA A 47 -35.44 35.60 -17.19
N HIS A 48 -36.05 35.28 -18.34
CA HIS A 48 -37.04 34.21 -18.42
C HIS A 48 -36.66 33.04 -19.35
N ASN A 49 -35.65 33.20 -20.22
CA ASN A 49 -35.25 32.23 -21.25
C ASN A 49 -36.46 31.70 -22.04
N PRO A 50 -37.11 32.53 -22.88
CA PRO A 50 -38.23 32.09 -23.69
C PRO A 50 -37.81 31.04 -24.73
N ASP A 51 -38.76 30.20 -25.10
CA ASP A 51 -38.57 29.15 -26.10
C ASP A 51 -38.78 29.62 -27.53
N ILE A 52 -39.49 30.72 -27.72
CA ILE A 52 -39.70 31.37 -29.02
C ILE A 52 -40.13 32.82 -28.78
N ILE A 53 -39.84 33.69 -29.74
CA ILE A 53 -40.18 35.12 -29.67
C ILE A 53 -41.06 35.48 -30.87
N LEU A 54 -42.22 36.08 -30.59
CA LEU A 54 -43.04 36.80 -31.56
C LEU A 54 -42.72 38.28 -31.42
N LEU A 55 -42.10 38.86 -32.44
CA LEU A 55 -41.48 40.18 -32.35
C LEU A 55 -42.06 41.14 -33.37
N ASP A 56 -42.73 42.20 -32.91
CA ASP A 56 -43.14 43.29 -33.80
C ASP A 56 -41.92 44.05 -34.35
N LEU A 57 -42.02 44.51 -35.60
CA LEU A 57 -40.94 45.24 -36.26
C LEU A 57 -40.89 46.73 -35.89
N MET A 58 -42.06 47.35 -35.70
CA MET A 58 -42.21 48.79 -35.57
C MET A 58 -42.48 49.17 -34.12
N MET A 59 -41.41 49.30 -33.34
CA MET A 59 -41.49 49.75 -31.96
C MET A 59 -40.80 51.12 -31.80
N PRO A 60 -41.26 51.98 -30.88
CA PRO A 60 -40.78 53.35 -30.72
C PRO A 60 -39.36 53.47 -30.13
N ASP A 61 -38.86 52.42 -29.48
CA ASP A 61 -37.56 52.40 -28.81
C ASP A 61 -36.44 51.89 -29.74
N ILE A 62 -36.32 50.57 -29.87
CA ILE A 62 -35.41 49.90 -30.78
C ILE A 62 -36.24 49.01 -31.70
N THR A 63 -35.89 48.97 -32.99
CA THR A 63 -36.66 48.22 -33.97
C THR A 63 -36.55 46.71 -33.73
N GLY A 64 -37.57 45.94 -34.15
CA GLY A 64 -37.52 44.48 -34.08
C GLY A 64 -36.33 43.87 -34.82
N TYR A 65 -35.84 44.52 -35.88
CA TYR A 65 -34.61 44.10 -36.56
C TYR A 65 -33.37 44.16 -35.65
N GLU A 66 -33.23 45.25 -34.90
CA GLU A 66 -32.10 45.45 -33.99
C GLU A 66 -32.14 44.45 -32.82
N VAL A 67 -33.34 44.21 -32.26
CA VAL A 67 -33.55 43.19 -31.23
C VAL A 67 -33.17 41.80 -31.75
N CYS A 68 -33.68 41.41 -32.93
CA CYS A 68 -33.38 40.13 -33.56
C CYS A 68 -31.86 39.96 -33.76
N LYS A 69 -31.20 40.98 -34.32
CA LYS A 69 -29.75 40.94 -34.58
C LYS A 69 -28.94 40.77 -33.30
N ARG A 70 -29.30 41.46 -32.21
CA ARG A 70 -28.62 41.31 -30.91
C ARG A 70 -28.76 39.91 -30.35
N LEU A 71 -29.99 39.36 -30.39
CA LEU A 71 -30.25 38.02 -29.89
C LEU A 71 -29.55 36.94 -30.71
N LYS A 72 -29.50 37.09 -32.04
CA LYS A 72 -28.83 36.11 -32.92
C LYS A 72 -27.30 36.16 -32.87
N ASN A 73 -26.71 37.29 -32.44
CA ASN A 73 -25.26 37.42 -32.26
C ASN A 73 -24.73 36.94 -30.90
N SER A 74 -25.61 36.59 -29.95
CA SER A 74 -25.21 36.08 -28.63
C SER A 74 -25.27 34.56 -28.60
N GLU A 75 -24.20 33.91 -28.12
CA GLU A 75 -24.13 32.43 -28.03
C GLU A 75 -25.27 31.83 -27.21
N LYS A 76 -25.72 32.55 -26.17
CA LYS A 76 -26.78 32.08 -25.26
C LYS A 76 -28.18 32.11 -25.90
N THR A 77 -28.40 33.02 -26.85
CA THR A 77 -29.76 33.31 -27.37
C THR A 77 -29.91 33.04 -28.87
N ARG A 78 -28.82 32.75 -29.59
CA ARG A 78 -28.83 32.60 -31.07
C ARG A 78 -29.77 31.52 -31.59
N PHE A 79 -30.04 30.50 -30.79
CA PHE A 79 -30.91 29.39 -31.15
C PHE A 79 -32.37 29.58 -30.73
N ILE A 80 -32.72 30.66 -30.04
CA ILE A 80 -34.12 30.98 -29.77
C ILE A 80 -34.77 31.37 -31.11
N PRO A 81 -35.84 30.67 -31.57
CA PRO A 81 -36.52 31.03 -32.80
C PRO A 81 -37.23 32.37 -32.65
N ILE A 82 -37.14 33.21 -33.68
CA ILE A 82 -37.75 34.54 -33.73
C ILE A 82 -38.67 34.60 -34.95
N ILE A 83 -39.97 34.78 -34.70
CA ILE A 83 -40.98 35.07 -35.73
C ILE A 83 -41.24 36.57 -35.72
N MET A 84 -40.93 37.23 -36.82
CA MET A 84 -41.22 38.65 -36.97
C MET A 84 -42.71 38.87 -37.32
N VAL A 85 -43.39 39.69 -36.55
CA VAL A 85 -44.78 40.08 -36.79
C VAL A 85 -44.76 41.46 -37.44
N THR A 86 -45.39 41.61 -38.61
CA THR A 86 -45.25 42.83 -39.41
C THR A 86 -46.53 43.25 -40.12
N ALA A 87 -46.78 44.55 -40.20
CA ALA A 87 -47.76 45.14 -41.13
C ALA A 87 -47.19 45.41 -42.53
N LEU A 88 -45.86 45.29 -42.70
CA LEU A 88 -45.16 45.53 -43.95
C LEU A 88 -45.28 44.30 -44.86
N SER A 89 -45.92 44.48 -46.02
CA SER A 89 -46.10 43.45 -47.04
C SER A 89 -45.05 43.51 -48.16
N SER A 90 -44.08 44.42 -48.07
CA SER A 90 -43.05 44.60 -49.10
C SER A 90 -42.01 43.47 -49.07
N LEU A 91 -41.49 43.09 -50.24
CA LEU A 91 -40.42 42.10 -50.36
C LEU A 91 -39.12 42.57 -49.69
N GLU A 92 -38.85 43.87 -49.69
CA GLU A 92 -37.64 44.45 -49.10
C GLU A 92 -37.60 44.29 -47.57
N ASP A 93 -38.73 44.43 -46.89
CA ASP A 93 -38.81 44.29 -45.44
C ASP A 93 -38.61 42.83 -45.01
N ARG A 94 -39.12 41.87 -45.79
CA ARG A 94 -38.84 40.45 -45.58
C ARG A 94 -37.36 40.11 -45.76
N ILE A 95 -36.71 40.68 -46.77
CA ILE A 95 -35.27 40.49 -47.00
C ILE A 95 -34.46 41.05 -45.83
N LYS A 96 -34.83 42.22 -45.30
CA LYS A 96 -34.17 42.80 -44.11
C LYS A 96 -34.35 41.91 -42.86
N GLY A 97 -35.52 41.31 -42.68
CA GLY A 97 -35.79 40.40 -41.56
C GLY A 97 -34.97 39.12 -41.60
N ILE A 98 -34.88 38.50 -42.78
CA ILE A 98 -34.03 37.33 -43.00
C ILE A 98 -32.56 37.68 -42.76
N ASN A 99 -32.09 38.82 -43.27
CA ASN A 99 -30.70 39.27 -43.05
C ASN A 99 -30.40 39.63 -41.58
N ALA A 100 -31.42 39.97 -40.78
CA ALA A 100 -31.29 40.16 -39.34
C ALA A 100 -31.26 38.84 -38.55
N GLY A 101 -31.51 37.71 -39.21
CA GLY A 101 -31.48 36.37 -38.62
C GLY A 101 -32.84 35.84 -38.16
N ALA A 102 -33.96 36.43 -38.57
CA ALA A 102 -35.29 35.91 -38.22
C ALA A 102 -35.54 34.53 -38.85
N ASP A 103 -36.18 33.65 -38.10
CA ASP A 103 -36.45 32.27 -38.53
C ASP A 103 -37.74 32.17 -39.35
N ASP A 104 -38.70 33.07 -39.10
CA ASP A 104 -39.96 33.15 -39.85
C ASP A 104 -40.59 34.55 -39.75
N PHE A 105 -41.67 34.78 -40.49
CA PHE A 105 -42.45 36.02 -40.44
C PHE A 105 -43.96 35.77 -40.52
N LEU A 106 -44.72 36.66 -39.92
CA LEU A 106 -46.18 36.71 -39.92
C LEU A 106 -46.64 38.10 -40.36
N THR A 107 -47.57 38.15 -41.31
CA THR A 107 -48.12 39.42 -41.81
C THR A 107 -49.46 39.72 -41.13
N LYS A 108 -49.63 40.93 -40.59
CA LYS A 108 -50.91 41.41 -40.03
C LYS A 108 -51.93 41.63 -41.18
N PRO A 109 -53.23 41.31 -41.03
CA PRO A 109 -53.89 40.80 -39.83
C PRO A 109 -53.58 39.32 -39.56
N LEU A 110 -53.43 38.97 -38.28
CA LEU A 110 -52.94 37.66 -37.87
C LEU A 110 -54.05 36.61 -37.79
N ASP A 111 -53.82 35.47 -38.45
CA ASP A 111 -54.70 34.30 -38.35
C ASP A 111 -54.25 33.37 -37.20
N ARG A 112 -55.23 32.92 -36.39
CA ARG A 112 -54.96 32.08 -35.22
C ARG A 112 -54.34 30.73 -35.59
N LEU A 113 -54.81 30.12 -36.69
CA LEU A 113 -54.30 28.82 -37.14
C LEU A 113 -52.87 28.97 -37.68
N GLU A 114 -52.59 30.04 -38.42
CA GLU A 114 -51.25 30.32 -38.95
C GLU A 114 -50.23 30.49 -37.80
N ILE A 115 -50.54 31.34 -36.81
CA ILE A 115 -49.66 31.56 -35.66
C ILE A 115 -49.38 30.24 -34.94
N LYS A 116 -50.44 29.50 -34.57
CA LYS A 116 -50.29 28.22 -33.86
C LYS A 116 -49.43 27.23 -34.62
N THR A 117 -49.60 27.15 -35.94
CA THR A 117 -48.86 26.21 -36.79
C THR A 117 -47.37 26.58 -36.84
N ARG A 118 -47.04 27.86 -37.05
CA ARG A 118 -45.65 28.33 -37.11
C ARG A 118 -44.94 28.21 -35.78
N VAL A 119 -45.58 28.67 -34.71
CA VAL A 119 -45.06 28.56 -33.33
C VAL A 119 -44.82 27.10 -32.96
N GLY A 120 -45.79 26.21 -33.19
CA GLY A 120 -45.64 24.79 -32.90
C GLY A 120 -44.52 24.12 -33.71
N SER A 121 -44.37 24.47 -34.99
CA SER A 121 -43.30 23.93 -35.85
C SER A 121 -41.91 24.33 -35.36
N LEU A 122 -41.68 25.62 -35.10
CA LEU A 122 -40.39 26.12 -34.65
C LEU A 122 -40.03 25.64 -33.24
N LEU A 123 -41.01 25.55 -32.33
CA LEU A 123 -40.80 24.96 -31.01
C LEU A 123 -40.43 23.48 -31.08
N ARG A 124 -41.03 22.72 -32.01
CA ARG A 124 -40.65 21.31 -32.23
C ARG A 124 -39.20 21.19 -32.71
N ILE A 125 -38.78 22.05 -33.63
CA ILE A 125 -37.39 22.08 -34.12
C ILE A 125 -36.43 22.44 -32.99
N LYS A 126 -36.74 23.49 -32.20
CA LYS A 126 -35.94 23.86 -31.03
C LYS A 126 -35.80 22.70 -30.06
N LYS A 127 -36.93 22.04 -29.71
CA LYS A 127 -36.91 20.91 -28.77
C LYS A 127 -36.00 19.77 -29.23
N LEU A 128 -36.07 19.40 -30.51
CA LEU A 128 -35.19 18.37 -31.08
C LEU A 128 -33.70 18.78 -31.03
N HIS A 129 -33.42 20.06 -31.24
CA HIS A 129 -32.05 20.59 -31.12
C HIS A 129 -31.54 20.54 -29.68
N ASP A 130 -32.36 20.98 -28.72
CA ASP A 130 -32.02 20.96 -27.29
C ASP A 130 -31.83 19.52 -26.78
N GLU A 131 -32.68 18.57 -27.21
CA GLU A 131 -32.55 17.14 -26.91
C GLU A 131 -31.24 16.56 -27.46
N LEU A 132 -30.89 16.89 -28.71
CA LEU A 132 -29.64 16.43 -29.33
C LEU A 132 -28.40 16.95 -28.58
N ILE A 133 -28.41 18.21 -28.17
CA ILE A 133 -27.33 18.79 -27.37
C ILE A 133 -27.24 18.08 -26.01
N ALA A 134 -28.37 17.85 -25.35
CA ALA A 134 -28.40 17.17 -24.06
C ALA A 134 -27.89 15.72 -24.16
N GLU A 135 -28.29 14.97 -25.18
CA GLU A 135 -27.77 13.61 -25.44
C GLU A 135 -26.27 13.62 -25.70
N ARG A 136 -25.79 14.56 -26.52
CA ARG A 136 -24.35 14.73 -26.79
C ARG A 136 -23.58 15.02 -25.50
N ASP A 137 -24.06 15.96 -24.70
CA ASP A 137 -23.40 16.36 -23.44
C ASP A 137 -23.45 15.24 -22.40
N GLN A 138 -24.53 14.46 -22.36
CA GLN A 138 -24.64 13.28 -21.51
C GLN A 138 -23.68 12.16 -21.95
N ALA A 139 -23.58 11.90 -23.26
CA ALA A 139 -22.60 10.96 -23.79
C ALA A 139 -21.18 11.38 -23.42
N GLN A 140 -20.86 12.67 -23.55
CA GLN A 140 -19.57 13.21 -23.15
C GLN A 140 -19.30 13.00 -21.64
N ASN A 141 -20.29 13.29 -20.79
CA ASN A 141 -20.17 13.06 -19.34
C ASN A 141 -19.94 11.59 -18.97
N TYR A 142 -20.55 10.63 -19.68
CA TYR A 142 -20.28 9.21 -19.45
C TYR A 142 -18.83 8.84 -19.78
N LEU A 143 -18.27 9.42 -20.85
CA LEU A 143 -16.87 9.22 -21.22
C LEU A 143 -15.92 9.84 -20.17
N ASP A 144 -16.29 10.98 -19.60
CA ASP A 144 -15.49 11.68 -18.57
C ASP A 144 -15.51 10.96 -17.21
N LEU A 145 -16.64 10.35 -16.82
CA LEU A 145 -16.78 9.62 -15.55
C LEU A 145 -15.98 8.32 -15.51
N ALA A 146 -15.72 7.68 -16.65
CA ALA A 146 -15.06 6.37 -16.70
C ALA A 146 -13.59 6.39 -16.24
N GLY A 147 -12.97 7.57 -16.08
CA GLY A 147 -11.55 7.68 -15.70
C GLY A 147 -10.57 7.22 -16.79
N VAL A 148 -11.09 6.86 -17.97
CA VAL A 148 -10.33 6.35 -19.13
C VAL A 148 -10.01 7.51 -20.07
N MET A 149 -8.76 7.59 -20.53
CA MET A 149 -8.36 8.43 -21.66
C MET A 149 -8.89 7.82 -22.95
N LEU A 150 -9.63 8.58 -23.75
CA LEU A 150 -10.03 8.19 -25.10
C LEU A 150 -9.34 9.09 -26.12
N LEU A 151 -8.76 8.46 -27.13
CA LEU A 151 -7.96 9.09 -28.17
C LEU A 151 -8.34 8.49 -29.53
N VAL A 152 -8.54 9.32 -30.54
CA VAL A 152 -8.71 8.88 -31.93
C VAL A 152 -7.51 9.33 -32.73
N LEU A 153 -6.83 8.37 -33.37
CA LEU A 153 -5.72 8.61 -34.27
C LEU A 153 -6.16 8.36 -35.73
N ASP A 154 -5.67 9.19 -36.65
CA ASP A 154 -5.78 8.93 -38.08
C ASP A 154 -4.74 7.92 -38.57
N GLU A 155 -4.79 7.55 -39.86
CA GLU A 155 -3.86 6.59 -40.50
C GLU A 155 -2.36 6.95 -40.40
N ASN A 156 -2.04 8.22 -40.12
CA ASN A 156 -0.68 8.73 -39.96
C ASN A 156 -0.26 8.86 -38.49
N GLY A 157 -1.16 8.57 -37.54
CA GLY A 157 -0.90 8.73 -36.10
C GLY A 157 -1.15 10.14 -35.55
N ILE A 158 -1.87 10.97 -36.31
CA ILE A 158 -2.25 12.33 -35.88
C ILE A 158 -3.50 12.25 -35.02
N VAL A 159 -3.50 12.98 -33.91
CA VAL A 159 -4.65 13.02 -32.99
C VAL A 159 -5.81 13.80 -33.61
N LYS A 160 -6.95 13.11 -33.80
CA LYS A 160 -8.20 13.73 -34.27
C LYS A 160 -9.16 14.11 -33.15
N LEU A 161 -9.14 13.35 -32.06
CA LEU A 161 -10.01 13.58 -30.91
C LEU A 161 -9.34 13.06 -29.65
N ILE A 162 -9.52 13.76 -28.55
CA ILE A 162 -9.19 13.29 -27.22
C ILE A 162 -10.32 13.68 -26.25
N ASN A 163 -10.65 12.84 -25.28
CA ASN A 163 -11.61 13.22 -24.25
C ASN A 163 -10.93 14.08 -23.16
N ARG A 164 -11.75 14.78 -22.36
CA ARG A 164 -11.26 15.66 -21.28
C ARG A 164 -10.37 14.91 -20.28
N LYS A 165 -10.73 13.67 -19.94
CA LYS A 165 -9.92 12.85 -19.05
C LYS A 165 -8.52 12.59 -19.62
N GLY A 166 -8.40 12.42 -20.93
CA GLY A 166 -7.12 12.34 -21.62
C GLY A 166 -6.27 13.59 -21.46
N CYS A 167 -6.88 14.77 -21.64
CA CYS A 167 -6.24 16.05 -21.40
C CYS A 167 -5.75 16.18 -19.94
N ASP A 168 -6.58 15.81 -18.95
CA ASP A 168 -6.21 15.85 -17.53
C ASP A 168 -5.02 14.92 -17.21
N ILE A 169 -4.98 13.72 -17.81
CA ILE A 169 -3.91 12.74 -17.59
C ILE A 169 -2.60 13.18 -18.27
N LEU A 170 -2.68 13.71 -19.49
CA LEU A 170 -1.52 14.22 -20.23
C LEU A 170 -1.00 15.54 -19.64
N GLY A 171 -1.92 16.36 -19.12
CA GLY A 171 -1.70 17.69 -18.59
C GLY A 171 -1.52 18.76 -19.66
N TYR A 172 -2.24 18.65 -20.79
CA TYR A 172 -2.28 19.60 -21.91
C TYR A 172 -3.73 19.97 -22.25
N ASP A 173 -3.94 21.14 -22.87
CA ASP A 173 -5.27 21.54 -23.35
C ASP A 173 -5.64 20.79 -24.64
N GLU A 174 -6.94 20.60 -24.88
CA GLU A 174 -7.45 19.84 -26.04
C GLU A 174 -6.92 20.41 -27.38
N ASP A 175 -6.87 21.73 -27.51
CA ASP A 175 -6.41 22.43 -28.71
C ASP A 175 -4.91 22.23 -28.99
N GLU A 176 -4.10 21.91 -27.97
CA GLU A 176 -2.68 21.62 -28.12
C GLU A 176 -2.45 20.18 -28.58
N VAL A 177 -3.36 19.28 -28.18
CA VAL A 177 -3.25 17.85 -28.45
C VAL A 177 -3.80 17.50 -29.82
N ILE A 178 -4.94 18.10 -30.23
CA ILE A 178 -5.54 17.85 -31.54
C ILE A 178 -4.60 18.33 -32.66
N GLY A 179 -4.37 17.47 -33.66
CA GLY A 179 -3.50 17.75 -34.79
C GLY A 179 -2.01 17.48 -34.55
N SER A 180 -1.61 17.11 -33.33
CA SER A 180 -0.24 16.70 -33.02
C SER A 180 0.03 15.24 -33.41
N ASP A 181 1.30 14.90 -33.69
CA ASP A 181 1.73 13.51 -33.85
C ASP A 181 1.84 12.87 -32.46
N TRP A 182 1.05 11.82 -32.23
CA TRP A 182 0.96 11.16 -30.93
C TRP A 182 2.28 10.55 -30.47
N PHE A 183 3.01 9.92 -31.39
CA PHE A 183 4.21 9.15 -31.06
C PHE A 183 5.38 10.08 -30.76
N ASP A 184 5.54 11.16 -31.52
CA ASP A 184 6.63 12.10 -31.30
C ASP A 184 6.41 12.94 -30.04
N SER A 185 5.15 13.28 -29.75
CA SER A 185 4.80 14.24 -28.69
C SER A 185 4.63 13.60 -27.32
N TYR A 186 3.99 12.43 -27.22
CA TYR A 186 3.57 11.86 -25.92
C TYR A 186 4.17 10.49 -25.59
N VAL A 187 4.76 9.80 -26.58
CA VAL A 187 5.43 8.51 -26.35
C VAL A 187 6.92 8.76 -26.06
N PRO A 188 7.47 8.22 -24.95
CA PRO A 188 8.89 8.36 -24.64
C PRO A 188 9.77 7.79 -25.75
N GLU A 189 10.91 8.43 -26.00
CA GLU A 189 11.82 8.15 -27.13
C GLU A 189 12.20 6.66 -27.26
N ILE A 190 12.43 5.99 -26.13
CA ILE A 190 12.79 4.56 -26.07
C ILE A 190 11.70 3.64 -26.67
N PHE A 191 10.44 4.08 -26.67
CA PHE A 191 9.29 3.28 -27.07
C PHE A 191 8.65 3.73 -28.40
N ARG A 192 9.10 4.83 -29.01
CA ARG A 192 8.47 5.40 -30.22
C ARG A 192 8.43 4.42 -31.39
N ASP A 193 9.57 3.82 -31.73
CA ASP A 193 9.68 2.89 -32.85
C ASP A 193 8.76 1.68 -32.65
N HIS A 194 8.77 1.11 -31.44
CA HIS A 194 7.91 -0.02 -31.10
C HIS A 194 6.42 0.33 -31.17
N ALA A 195 6.05 1.53 -30.71
CA ALA A 195 4.68 2.02 -30.74
C ALA A 195 4.19 2.26 -32.17
N ARG A 196 5.02 2.87 -33.04
CA ARG A 196 4.71 3.07 -34.47
C ARG A 196 4.57 1.75 -35.21
N ASP A 197 5.49 0.80 -34.99
CA ASP A 197 5.40 -0.54 -35.59
C ASP A 197 4.12 -1.27 -35.17
N GLY A 198 3.78 -1.20 -33.88
CA GLY A 198 2.53 -1.74 -33.34
C GLY A 198 1.30 -1.12 -33.99
N PHE A 199 1.29 0.21 -34.12
CA PHE A 199 0.22 0.97 -34.75
C PHE A 199 0.00 0.59 -36.22
N HIS A 200 1.06 0.56 -37.03
CA HIS A 200 0.97 0.17 -38.43
C HIS A 200 0.51 -1.27 -38.61
N LYS A 201 0.96 -2.18 -37.74
CA LYS A 201 0.54 -3.60 -37.76
C LYS A 201 -0.94 -3.77 -37.43
N LEU A 202 -1.48 -2.97 -36.51
CA LEU A 202 -2.91 -2.97 -36.18
C LEU A 202 -3.75 -2.46 -37.35
N LEU A 203 -3.30 -1.42 -38.06
CA LEU A 203 -3.97 -0.91 -39.25
C LEU A 203 -3.91 -1.89 -40.44
N SER A 204 -2.87 -2.71 -40.55
CA SER A 204 -2.70 -3.63 -41.69
C SER A 204 -3.40 -5.00 -41.53
N THR A 205 -3.83 -5.36 -40.32
CA THR A 205 -4.32 -6.72 -40.04
C THR A 205 -5.84 -6.72 -39.90
N GLU A 206 -6.56 -7.31 -40.87
CA GLU A 206 -8.05 -7.42 -40.85
C GLU A 206 -8.63 -8.12 -39.61
N ASN A 207 -7.78 -8.81 -38.84
CA ASN A 207 -8.13 -9.62 -37.66
C ASN A 207 -7.24 -9.30 -36.44
N ALA A 208 -6.72 -8.07 -36.33
CA ALA A 208 -5.95 -7.66 -35.15
C ALA A 208 -6.79 -7.83 -33.88
N LYS A 209 -6.55 -8.91 -33.13
CA LYS A 209 -7.11 -9.10 -31.79
C LYS A 209 -6.67 -7.91 -30.92
N ASN A 210 -7.62 -7.35 -30.17
CA ASN A 210 -7.42 -6.39 -29.09
C ASN A 210 -6.11 -6.71 -28.36
N GLY A 211 -5.09 -5.89 -28.61
CA GLY A 211 -3.79 -6.03 -27.98
C GLY A 211 -3.79 -5.20 -26.71
N TYR A 212 -3.79 -5.89 -25.56
CA TYR A 212 -3.57 -5.30 -24.25
C TYR A 212 -2.07 -5.04 -24.09
N PHE A 213 -1.68 -3.79 -23.90
CA PHE A 213 -0.29 -3.44 -23.63
C PHE A 213 -0.20 -2.43 -22.50
N GLU A 214 0.66 -2.70 -21.52
CA GLU A 214 0.99 -1.79 -20.43
C GLU A 214 2.27 -1.05 -20.80
N VAL A 215 2.20 0.27 -20.95
CA VAL A 215 3.36 1.08 -21.34
C VAL A 215 3.55 2.21 -20.33
N PRO A 216 4.77 2.38 -19.79
CA PRO A 216 5.06 3.54 -18.97
C PRO A 216 5.10 4.81 -19.83
N PHE A 217 4.42 5.85 -19.40
CA PHE A 217 4.54 7.19 -19.99
C PHE A 217 4.89 8.21 -18.90
N ILE A 218 5.30 9.39 -19.34
CA ILE A 218 5.65 10.52 -18.46
C ILE A 218 4.67 11.64 -18.78
N ASN A 219 3.95 12.12 -17.77
CA ASN A 219 3.05 13.27 -17.93
C ASN A 219 3.83 14.60 -17.92
N SER A 220 3.15 15.72 -18.18
CA SER A 220 3.76 17.06 -18.20
C SER A 220 4.48 17.45 -16.90
N ASN A 221 4.11 16.83 -15.77
CA ASN A 221 4.74 17.01 -14.45
C ASN A 221 5.96 16.11 -14.20
N GLN A 222 6.50 15.44 -15.23
CA GLN A 222 7.60 14.47 -15.13
C GLN A 222 7.31 13.24 -14.24
N GLN A 223 6.05 12.94 -13.97
CA GLN A 223 5.69 11.76 -13.18
C GLN A 223 5.57 10.54 -14.10
N LYS A 224 6.25 9.46 -13.72
CA LYS A 224 6.11 8.17 -14.40
C LYS A 224 4.76 7.55 -14.03
N ARG A 225 3.97 7.20 -15.05
CA ARG A 225 2.67 6.55 -14.94
C ARG A 225 2.66 5.29 -15.82
N ILE A 226 1.82 4.32 -15.49
CA ILE A 226 1.64 3.08 -16.27
C ILE A 226 0.23 3.10 -16.86
N MET A 227 0.16 3.11 -18.20
CA MET A 227 -1.11 3.08 -18.92
C MET A 227 -1.36 1.71 -19.49
N SER A 228 -2.57 1.20 -19.25
CA SER A 228 -3.13 0.03 -19.90
C SER A 228 -3.90 0.48 -21.15
N TRP A 229 -3.46 0.03 -22.32
CA TRP A 229 -4.04 0.45 -23.60
C TRP A 229 -4.92 -0.64 -24.21
N ASN A 230 -6.09 -0.24 -24.70
CA ASN A 230 -6.98 -1.06 -25.53
C ASN A 230 -7.30 -0.32 -26.83
N ASN A 231 -7.15 -1.01 -27.96
CA ASN A 231 -7.24 -0.41 -29.29
C ASN A 231 -8.37 -1.05 -30.11
N ILE A 232 -9.16 -0.22 -30.80
CA ILE A 232 -10.24 -0.62 -31.71
C ILE A 232 -10.02 0.08 -33.06
N VAL A 233 -9.98 -0.68 -34.15
CA VAL A 233 -9.83 -0.14 -35.51
C VAL A 233 -11.16 0.45 -35.98
N LEU A 234 -11.14 1.69 -36.46
CA LEU A 234 -12.30 2.37 -37.01
C LEU A 234 -12.37 2.15 -38.52
N LYS A 235 -13.59 1.88 -39.02
CA LYS A 235 -13.88 1.67 -40.44
C LYS A 235 -14.98 2.63 -40.88
N ASP A 236 -14.91 3.09 -42.12
CA ASP A 236 -15.99 3.82 -42.77
C ASP A 236 -17.16 2.88 -43.17
N PRO A 237 -18.30 3.41 -43.63
CA PRO A 237 -19.44 2.60 -44.10
C PRO A 237 -19.11 1.65 -45.26
N GLU A 238 -18.09 1.98 -46.06
CA GLU A 238 -17.57 1.18 -47.17
C GLU A 238 -16.60 0.07 -46.73
N GLY A 239 -16.23 0.02 -45.44
CA GLY A 239 -15.38 -0.99 -44.82
C GLY A 239 -13.88 -0.68 -44.86
N ILE A 240 -13.49 0.50 -45.32
CA ILE A 240 -12.10 0.98 -45.38
C ILE A 240 -11.70 1.48 -43.99
N ILE A 241 -10.50 1.11 -43.55
CA ILE A 241 -9.94 1.54 -42.27
C ILE A 241 -9.60 3.04 -42.37
N ASN A 242 -10.13 3.85 -41.45
CA ASN A 242 -9.94 5.31 -41.46
C ASN A 242 -9.35 5.88 -40.16
N GLY A 243 -9.01 5.01 -39.19
CA GLY A 243 -8.36 5.42 -37.95
C GLY A 243 -8.34 4.35 -36.86
N LEU A 244 -7.88 4.76 -35.68
CA LEU A 244 -7.78 3.93 -34.49
C LEU A 244 -8.39 4.65 -33.28
N LEU A 245 -9.34 4.00 -32.60
CA LEU A 245 -9.81 4.41 -31.28
C LEU A 245 -8.95 3.71 -30.23
N VAL A 246 -8.29 4.50 -29.40
CA VAL A 246 -7.42 4.07 -28.32
C VAL A 246 -8.05 4.47 -27.00
N SER A 247 -8.15 3.52 -26.08
CA SER A 247 -8.56 3.75 -24.70
C SER A 247 -7.41 3.42 -23.76
N GLY A 248 -7.11 4.31 -22.82
CA GLY A 248 -6.01 4.20 -21.87
C GLY A 248 -6.49 4.33 -20.43
N GLU A 249 -6.15 3.37 -19.57
CA GLU A 249 -6.42 3.41 -18.13
C GLU A 249 -5.12 3.54 -17.34
N ASP A 250 -5.04 4.49 -16.40
CA ASP A 250 -3.90 4.61 -15.48
C ASP A 250 -4.01 3.55 -14.38
N ILE A 251 -3.12 2.56 -14.42
CA ILE A 251 -3.08 1.45 -13.46
C ILE A 251 -1.96 1.61 -12.41
N THR A 252 -1.30 2.77 -12.36
CA THR A 252 -0.12 2.99 -11.51
C THR A 252 -0.42 2.72 -10.04
N GLU A 253 -1.49 3.32 -9.50
CA GLU A 253 -1.85 3.19 -8.09
C GLU A 253 -2.21 1.74 -7.73
N ARG A 254 -2.90 1.05 -8.64
CA ARG A 254 -3.26 -0.35 -8.49
C ARG A 254 -2.02 -1.24 -8.44
N LEU A 255 -1.12 -1.11 -9.40
CA LEU A 255 0.12 -1.89 -9.45
C LEU A 255 1.03 -1.61 -8.24
N ASP A 256 1.06 -0.37 -7.76
CA ASP A 256 1.79 0.00 -6.53
C ASP A 256 1.18 -0.67 -5.29
N ALA A 257 -0.15 -0.69 -5.17
CA ALA A 257 -0.84 -1.40 -4.08
C ALA A 257 -0.58 -2.91 -4.13
N GLU A 258 -0.72 -3.54 -5.30
CA GLU A 258 -0.44 -4.96 -5.50
C GLU A 258 1.03 -5.29 -5.16
N SER A 259 1.96 -4.44 -5.58
CA SER A 259 3.39 -4.58 -5.27
C SER A 259 3.68 -4.42 -3.77
N LYS A 260 3.02 -3.49 -3.08
CA LYS A 260 3.15 -3.30 -1.63
C LYS A 260 2.65 -4.53 -0.87
N ILE A 261 1.49 -5.08 -1.24
CA ILE A 261 0.93 -6.30 -0.65
C ILE A 261 1.88 -7.47 -0.85
N LYS A 262 2.40 -7.65 -2.08
CA LYS A 262 3.35 -8.71 -2.39
C LYS A 262 4.62 -8.62 -1.51
N ARG A 263 5.22 -7.43 -1.42
CA ARG A 263 6.41 -7.21 -0.57
C ARG A 263 6.12 -7.44 0.91
N ALA A 264 4.96 -7.02 1.41
CA ALA A 264 4.56 -7.26 2.79
C ALA A 264 4.39 -8.76 3.08
N ASN A 265 3.74 -9.50 2.17
CA ASN A 265 3.57 -10.95 2.29
C ASN A 265 4.92 -11.69 2.22
N GLU A 266 5.81 -11.32 1.30
CA GLU A 266 7.17 -11.90 1.22
C GLU A 266 7.98 -11.63 2.51
N TYR A 267 7.86 -10.43 3.07
CA TYR A 267 8.49 -10.07 4.34
C TYR A 267 7.96 -10.92 5.51
N LEU A 268 6.64 -11.07 5.64
CA LEU A 268 6.00 -11.90 6.67
C LEU A 268 6.38 -13.39 6.55
N ASP A 269 6.39 -13.92 5.33
CA ASP A 269 6.78 -15.31 5.06
C ASP A 269 8.25 -15.55 5.44
N ASN A 270 9.13 -14.59 5.13
CA ASN A 270 10.54 -14.65 5.56
C ASN A 270 10.67 -14.61 7.10
N LEU A 271 9.97 -13.70 7.79
CA LEU A 271 9.98 -13.65 9.25
C LEU A 271 9.53 -14.98 9.89
N LEU A 272 8.47 -15.60 9.35
CA LEU A 272 7.98 -16.89 9.84
C LEU A 272 8.98 -18.03 9.58
N LYS A 273 9.65 -18.03 8.43
CA LYS A 273 10.68 -19.02 8.07
C LYS A 273 11.96 -18.89 8.88
N THR A 274 12.42 -17.66 9.16
CA THR A 274 13.62 -17.41 9.96
C THR A 274 13.36 -17.47 11.46
N SER A 275 12.10 -17.51 11.89
CA SER A 275 11.75 -17.60 13.30
C SER A 275 12.37 -18.86 13.93
N PRO A 276 13.16 -18.73 15.01
CA PRO A 276 13.76 -19.89 15.69
C PRO A 276 12.71 -20.74 16.42
N ILE A 277 11.49 -20.24 16.59
CA ILE A 277 10.40 -20.90 17.31
C ILE A 277 9.50 -21.64 16.31
N ALA A 278 9.05 -22.84 16.67
CA ALA A 278 8.07 -23.58 15.88
C ALA A 278 6.68 -22.97 16.08
N ILE A 279 5.99 -22.63 14.99
CA ILE A 279 4.69 -21.96 15.00
C ILE A 279 3.69 -22.78 14.15
N LEU A 280 2.52 -23.03 14.72
CA LEU A 280 1.35 -23.61 14.08
C LEU A 280 0.15 -22.65 14.22
N SER A 281 -0.74 -22.63 13.25
CA SER A 281 -2.07 -22.02 13.37
C SER A 281 -3.12 -23.09 13.20
N LEU A 282 -4.15 -23.09 14.05
CA LEU A 282 -5.23 -24.06 14.07
C LEU A 282 -6.57 -23.39 13.74
N ASP A 283 -7.45 -24.07 13.00
CA ASP A 283 -8.84 -23.65 12.80
C ASP A 283 -9.72 -23.96 14.03
N ASN A 284 -11.00 -23.59 13.97
CA ASN A 284 -12.01 -23.89 15.01
C ASN A 284 -12.24 -25.39 15.29
N LYS A 285 -11.74 -26.29 14.43
CA LYS A 285 -11.78 -27.75 14.59
C LYS A 285 -10.42 -28.32 15.00
N LYS A 286 -9.46 -27.47 15.39
CA LYS A 286 -8.09 -27.83 15.78
C LYS A 286 -7.32 -28.55 14.67
N LYS A 287 -7.62 -28.25 13.40
CA LYS A 287 -6.81 -28.64 12.24
C LYS A 287 -5.78 -27.57 11.94
N ILE A 288 -4.59 -27.98 11.53
CA ILE A 288 -3.50 -27.08 11.21
C ILE A 288 -3.81 -26.35 9.89
N VAL A 289 -3.94 -25.03 9.96
CA VAL A 289 -4.14 -24.13 8.80
C VAL A 289 -2.80 -23.65 8.26
N THR A 290 -1.82 -23.45 9.13
CA THR A 290 -0.48 -22.97 8.75
C THR A 290 0.56 -23.54 9.69
N ALA A 291 1.76 -23.81 9.16
CA ALA A 291 2.92 -24.23 9.94
C ALA A 291 4.17 -23.57 9.36
N ASN A 292 5.05 -23.04 10.19
CA ASN A 292 6.34 -22.55 9.72
C ASN A 292 7.35 -23.71 9.55
N LYS A 293 8.48 -23.42 8.89
CA LYS A 293 9.51 -24.45 8.60
C LYS A 293 10.07 -25.07 9.88
N ASN A 294 10.28 -24.28 10.93
CA ASN A 294 10.74 -24.80 12.23
C ASN A 294 9.76 -25.79 12.87
N ALA A 295 8.45 -25.58 12.76
CA ALA A 295 7.47 -26.55 13.25
C ALA A 295 7.49 -27.86 12.46
N ALA A 296 7.63 -27.77 11.13
CA ALA A 296 7.83 -28.91 10.25
C ALA A 296 9.09 -29.71 10.63
N ASP A 297 10.23 -29.04 10.75
CA ASP A 297 11.51 -29.67 11.08
C ASP A 297 11.52 -30.26 12.51
N LEU A 298 10.89 -29.57 13.46
CA LEU A 298 10.77 -30.03 14.85
C LEU A 298 9.92 -31.30 14.97
N LEU A 299 8.82 -31.39 14.21
CA LEU A 299 7.93 -32.55 14.23
C LEU A 299 8.35 -33.65 13.23
N GLY A 300 9.32 -33.37 12.36
CA GLY A 300 9.81 -34.29 11.34
C GLY A 300 8.86 -34.49 10.15
N TYR A 301 8.05 -33.48 9.83
CA TYR A 301 7.11 -33.48 8.70
C TYR A 301 7.46 -32.41 7.68
N ASP A 302 7.03 -32.60 6.44
CA ASP A 302 6.97 -31.47 5.50
C ASP A 302 5.78 -30.56 5.83
N VAL A 303 5.89 -29.26 5.54
CA VAL A 303 4.82 -28.28 5.82
C VAL A 303 3.51 -28.76 5.19
N SER A 304 3.53 -29.20 3.93
CA SER A 304 2.35 -29.71 3.22
C SER A 304 1.70 -30.93 3.87
N GLU A 305 2.44 -31.74 4.63
CA GLU A 305 1.93 -32.91 5.35
C GLU A 305 1.28 -32.55 6.70
N LEU A 306 1.64 -31.37 7.24
CA LEU A 306 1.05 -30.80 8.46
C LEU A 306 -0.25 -30.07 8.17
N ILE A 307 -0.32 -29.33 7.06
CA ILE A 307 -1.54 -28.58 6.68
C ILE A 307 -2.74 -29.53 6.57
N ALA A 308 -3.88 -29.10 7.09
CA ALA A 308 -5.15 -29.82 7.21
C ALA A 308 -5.16 -31.06 8.13
N ARG A 309 -4.01 -31.46 8.70
CA ARG A 309 -3.92 -32.51 9.72
C ARG A 309 -4.53 -32.03 11.03
N HIS A 310 -5.16 -32.93 11.78
CA HIS A 310 -5.67 -32.58 13.10
C HIS A 310 -4.54 -32.64 14.12
N VAL A 311 -4.43 -31.63 14.99
CA VAL A 311 -3.37 -31.58 16.03
C VAL A 311 -3.39 -32.79 16.99
N ARG A 312 -4.54 -33.50 17.10
CA ARG A 312 -4.67 -34.70 17.94
C ARG A 312 -3.84 -35.88 17.46
N ASP A 313 -3.46 -35.86 16.19
CA ASP A 313 -2.61 -36.90 15.61
C ASP A 313 -1.13 -36.67 15.99
N LEU A 314 -0.81 -35.51 16.58
CA LEU A 314 0.54 -35.03 16.85
C LEU A 314 0.80 -34.71 18.32
N ALA A 315 -0.21 -34.69 19.19
CA ALA A 315 -0.06 -34.31 20.59
C ALA A 315 -0.97 -35.12 21.53
N ASP A 316 -0.46 -35.42 22.73
CA ASP A 316 -1.26 -35.91 23.85
C ASP A 316 -2.02 -34.73 24.49
N ASP A 317 -3.18 -35.02 25.09
CA ASP A 317 -3.94 -34.06 25.91
C ASP A 317 -4.33 -32.74 25.19
N VAL A 318 -4.83 -32.89 23.95
CA VAL A 318 -5.30 -31.80 23.07
C VAL A 318 -6.37 -30.91 23.72
N ASP A 319 -7.00 -31.37 24.79
CA ASP A 319 -7.97 -30.60 25.56
C ASP A 319 -7.35 -29.37 26.23
N GLN A 320 -6.04 -29.38 26.50
CA GLN A 320 -5.33 -28.19 26.97
C GLN A 320 -5.24 -27.06 25.93
N LEU A 321 -5.30 -27.40 24.62
CA LEU A 321 -5.39 -26.44 23.51
C LEU A 321 -6.81 -25.86 23.40
N GLU A 322 -7.18 -25.06 24.40
CA GLU A 322 -8.42 -24.29 24.42
C GLU A 322 -8.26 -23.04 23.54
N PHE A 323 -9.38 -22.54 22.98
CA PHE A 323 -9.40 -21.27 22.25
C PHE A 323 -9.34 -20.08 23.20
N ALA A 324 -8.19 -19.95 23.85
CA ALA A 324 -7.82 -18.93 24.82
C ALA A 324 -6.30 -18.71 24.79
N ASP A 325 -5.89 -17.53 25.23
CA ASP A 325 -4.47 -17.22 25.44
C ASP A 325 -3.97 -17.99 26.66
N LYS A 326 -2.98 -18.85 26.44
CA LYS A 326 -2.25 -19.54 27.51
C LYS A 326 -0.77 -19.43 27.22
N LYS A 327 0.03 -19.24 28.26
CA LYS A 327 1.48 -19.15 28.13
C LYS A 327 2.13 -20.24 28.96
N ASP A 328 3.22 -20.73 28.42
CA ASP A 328 4.21 -21.54 29.12
C ASP A 328 3.64 -22.78 29.83
N PHE A 329 2.82 -23.57 29.12
CA PHE A 329 2.32 -24.85 29.62
C PHE A 329 2.96 -26.03 28.89
N GLU A 330 3.09 -27.16 29.59
CA GLU A 330 3.79 -28.33 29.07
C GLU A 330 2.83 -29.27 28.33
N MET A 331 3.23 -29.71 27.13
CA MET A 331 2.50 -30.71 26.35
C MET A 331 3.48 -31.67 25.67
N VAL A 332 3.04 -32.91 25.44
CA VAL A 332 3.82 -33.92 24.72
C VAL A 332 3.36 -33.97 23.27
N PHE A 333 4.31 -33.80 22.36
CA PHE A 333 4.11 -33.96 20.92
C PHE A 333 4.81 -35.23 20.42
N PHE A 334 4.30 -35.78 19.32
CA PHE A 334 4.84 -36.93 18.63
C PHE A 334 5.43 -36.51 17.29
N THR A 335 6.67 -36.90 17.05
CA THR A 335 7.29 -36.72 15.73
C THR A 335 6.74 -37.74 14.73
N LYS A 336 6.99 -37.53 13.43
CA LYS A 336 6.64 -38.49 12.36
C LYS A 336 7.18 -39.91 12.59
N HIS A 337 8.28 -40.02 13.33
CA HIS A 337 8.93 -41.28 13.67
C HIS A 337 8.44 -41.89 15.00
N GLY A 338 7.46 -41.26 15.66
CA GLY A 338 6.85 -41.74 16.91
C GLY A 338 7.62 -41.37 18.18
N GLU A 339 8.60 -40.47 18.09
CA GLU A 339 9.35 -40.00 19.25
C GLU A 339 8.50 -39.02 20.07
N LYS A 340 8.54 -39.16 21.40
CA LYS A 340 7.87 -38.25 22.32
C LYS A 340 8.76 -37.06 22.65
N VAL A 341 8.32 -35.86 22.31
CA VAL A 341 9.03 -34.61 22.59
C VAL A 341 8.20 -33.78 23.57
N ARG A 342 8.78 -33.44 24.71
CA ARG A 342 8.11 -32.55 25.68
C ARG A 342 8.39 -31.10 25.30
N MET A 343 7.32 -30.39 24.97
CA MET A 343 7.40 -29.01 24.48
C MET A 343 6.83 -28.05 25.51
N ASN A 344 7.45 -26.89 25.61
CA ASN A 344 6.81 -25.72 26.17
C ASN A 344 5.90 -25.11 25.09
N VAL A 345 4.63 -24.88 25.43
CA VAL A 345 3.60 -24.44 24.50
C VAL A 345 2.99 -23.14 24.98
N SER A 346 2.84 -22.19 24.05
CA SER A 346 2.01 -21.00 24.27
C SER A 346 1.01 -20.84 23.14
N THR A 347 -0.21 -20.47 23.49
CA THR A 347 -1.32 -20.25 22.57
C THR A 347 -1.74 -18.80 22.54
N SER A 348 -2.13 -18.31 21.37
CA SER A 348 -2.71 -16.98 21.19
C SER A 348 -3.94 -17.07 20.29
N LEU A 349 -5.05 -16.49 20.74
CA LEU A 349 -6.32 -16.53 20.04
C LEU A 349 -6.27 -15.64 18.80
N LEU A 350 -6.74 -16.17 17.67
CA LEU A 350 -6.91 -15.42 16.44
C LEU A 350 -8.39 -15.02 16.30
N GLU A 351 -8.68 -13.74 16.49
CA GLU A 351 -10.01 -13.15 16.33
C GLU A 351 -10.06 -12.26 15.08
N GLU A 352 -11.08 -12.43 14.25
CA GLU A 352 -11.36 -11.56 13.12
C GLU A 352 -12.85 -11.21 13.16
N GLU A 353 -13.18 -9.91 13.10
CA GLU A 353 -14.55 -9.38 13.20
C GLU A 353 -15.38 -9.86 14.41
N GLY A 354 -14.71 -10.25 15.51
CA GLY A 354 -15.38 -10.69 16.74
C GLY A 354 -15.78 -12.18 16.75
N GLU A 355 -15.45 -12.93 15.70
CA GLU A 355 -15.57 -14.40 15.70
C GLU A 355 -14.22 -15.08 15.94
N LYS A 356 -14.23 -16.14 16.76
CA LYS A 356 -13.05 -16.97 17.02
C LYS A 356 -12.73 -17.79 15.77
N GLN A 357 -11.74 -17.35 15.01
CA GLN A 357 -11.35 -18.02 13.76
C GLN A 357 -10.32 -19.12 13.97
N GLY A 358 -9.43 -18.98 14.96
CA GLY A 358 -8.36 -19.95 15.13
C GLY A 358 -7.49 -19.75 16.38
N LEU A 359 -6.44 -20.56 16.47
CA LEU A 359 -5.49 -20.55 17.57
C LEU A 359 -4.07 -20.63 17.02
N ILE A 360 -3.24 -19.63 17.31
CA ILE A 360 -1.79 -19.71 17.08
C ILE A 360 -1.18 -20.50 18.23
N VAL A 361 -0.34 -21.47 17.92
CA VAL A 361 0.37 -22.34 18.87
C VAL A 361 1.86 -22.23 18.59
N THR A 362 2.62 -21.82 19.60
CA THR A 362 4.08 -21.78 19.57
C THR A 362 4.62 -22.97 20.36
N LEU A 363 5.65 -23.62 19.82
CA LEU A 363 6.23 -24.85 20.35
C LEU A 363 7.73 -24.65 20.55
N GLN A 364 8.22 -25.03 21.72
CA GLN A 364 9.65 -24.99 22.03
C GLN A 364 10.09 -26.30 22.70
N ASP A 365 11.02 -27.02 22.08
CA ASP A 365 11.55 -28.27 22.63
C ASP A 365 12.42 -28.02 23.86
N ARG A 366 11.99 -28.58 25.00
CA ARG A 366 12.70 -28.43 26.26
C ARG A 366 14.00 -29.24 26.33
N SER A 367 14.13 -30.28 25.51
CA SER A 367 15.34 -31.12 25.42
C SER A 367 16.53 -30.33 24.89
N ARG A 368 16.28 -29.35 24.02
CA ARG A 368 17.29 -28.40 23.52
C ARG A 368 17.67 -27.34 24.56
N LEU A 369 16.84 -27.07 25.56
CA LEU A 369 17.14 -26.09 26.62
C LEU A 369 18.12 -26.60 27.69
N ARG A 370 18.69 -27.81 27.56
CA ARG A 370 19.70 -28.34 28.50
C ARG A 370 21.11 -27.80 28.19
N GLY A 371 21.71 -27.16 29.19
CA GLY A 371 23.13 -26.80 29.21
C GLY A 371 24.05 -28.02 29.30
N LEU A 372 25.35 -27.77 29.37
CA LEU A 372 26.32 -28.81 29.72
C LEU A 372 26.24 -29.10 31.22
N PHE A 373 26.35 -30.38 31.60
CA PHE A 373 26.53 -30.76 32.99
C PHE A 373 27.97 -30.46 33.40
N ILE A 374 28.13 -29.62 34.41
CA ILE A 374 29.43 -29.23 34.97
C ILE A 374 29.63 -29.94 36.31
N THR A 375 30.79 -30.58 36.46
CA THR A 375 31.27 -31.07 37.75
C THR A 375 32.21 -30.01 38.31
N PRO A 376 31.84 -29.28 39.38
CA PRO A 376 32.72 -28.28 39.98
C PRO A 376 33.93 -28.99 40.60
N LEU A 377 35.13 -28.55 40.22
CA LEU A 377 36.39 -29.06 40.73
C LEU A 377 37.22 -27.90 41.28
N THR A 378 37.89 -28.13 42.41
CA THR A 378 38.82 -27.19 43.03
C THR A 378 40.26 -27.56 42.66
N GLU A 379 41.09 -26.57 42.38
CA GLU A 379 42.53 -26.78 42.21
C GLU A 379 43.19 -27.08 43.57
N ASP A 380 44.41 -27.63 43.53
CA ASP A 380 45.20 -27.80 44.75
C ASP A 380 45.72 -26.43 45.21
N VAL A 381 45.52 -26.09 46.49
CA VAL A 381 45.92 -24.79 47.05
C VAL A 381 47.45 -24.67 47.04
N GLU A 382 47.97 -23.70 46.28
CA GLU A 382 49.41 -23.37 46.24
C GLU A 382 49.80 -22.61 47.53
N LYS A 383 50.67 -23.20 48.36
CA LYS A 383 51.06 -22.69 49.69
C LYS A 383 51.89 -21.39 49.71
N ASP A 384 52.36 -20.91 48.55
CA ASP A 384 53.22 -19.72 48.45
C ASP A 384 52.44 -18.43 48.09
N THR A 385 51.12 -18.43 48.17
CA THR A 385 50.26 -17.25 47.98
C THR A 385 50.15 -16.39 49.26
N GLU A 386 51.29 -16.04 49.87
CA GLU A 386 51.33 -15.22 51.09
C GLU A 386 51.11 -13.70 50.84
N ASP A 387 50.94 -13.25 49.60
CA ASP A 387 50.54 -11.86 49.27
C ASP A 387 49.70 -11.85 47.97
N THR A 388 48.41 -12.17 48.06
CA THR A 388 47.48 -12.06 46.92
C THR A 388 46.36 -11.07 47.28
N GLU A 389 46.46 -9.86 46.73
CA GLU A 389 45.62 -8.67 47.01
C GLU A 389 44.25 -8.67 46.31
N VAL A 390 43.93 -9.66 45.47
CA VAL A 390 42.72 -9.61 44.63
C VAL A 390 41.50 -10.23 45.34
N GLU A 391 40.88 -9.46 46.25
CA GLU A 391 39.56 -9.78 46.80
C GLU A 391 38.42 -9.19 45.95
N LEU A 392 37.71 -10.04 45.22
CA LEU A 392 36.44 -9.67 44.60
C LEU A 392 35.29 -9.90 45.60
N GLU A 393 34.39 -8.93 45.77
CA GLU A 393 33.15 -9.11 46.55
C GLU A 393 32.25 -10.20 45.91
N SER A 394 31.59 -11.00 46.75
CA SER A 394 30.63 -12.04 46.35
C SER A 394 29.36 -11.46 45.71
N GLY A 395 28.76 -12.19 44.78
CA GLY A 395 27.46 -11.84 44.19
C GLY A 395 27.51 -10.77 43.11
N TYR A 396 28.69 -10.47 42.55
CA TYR A 396 28.84 -9.48 41.50
C TYR A 396 29.44 -10.06 40.22
N VAL A 397 29.01 -9.47 39.11
CA VAL A 397 29.62 -9.63 37.80
C VAL A 397 30.61 -8.47 37.60
N TYR A 398 31.85 -8.80 37.26
CA TYR A 398 32.95 -7.87 37.11
C TYR A 398 33.33 -7.72 35.65
N LEU A 399 33.54 -6.48 35.22
CA LEU A 399 34.07 -6.12 33.92
C LEU A 399 35.44 -5.46 34.10
N LEU A 400 36.44 -5.98 33.40
CA LEU A 400 37.78 -5.37 33.34
C LEU A 400 37.80 -4.24 32.32
N ASP A 401 38.49 -3.14 32.65
CA ASP A 401 38.66 -2.03 31.72
C ASP A 401 39.51 -2.43 30.50
N SER A 402 39.39 -1.70 29.39
CA SER A 402 40.09 -2.01 28.12
C SER A 402 41.60 -2.11 28.27
N GLU A 403 42.20 -1.36 29.20
CA GLU A 403 43.64 -1.40 29.49
C GLU A 403 44.09 -2.66 30.25
N HIS A 404 43.17 -3.38 30.91
CA HIS A 404 43.48 -4.49 31.83
C HIS A 404 42.85 -5.83 31.42
N GLN A 405 42.31 -5.95 30.21
CA GLN A 405 41.61 -7.16 29.77
C GLN A 405 42.44 -8.44 29.81
N GLU A 406 43.75 -8.34 29.63
CA GLU A 406 44.65 -9.49 29.69
C GLU A 406 44.78 -10.05 31.12
N GLN A 407 44.32 -9.31 32.14
CA GLN A 407 44.34 -9.73 33.54
C GLN A 407 43.16 -10.64 33.94
N SER A 408 42.16 -10.83 33.07
CA SER A 408 40.99 -11.68 33.36
C SER A 408 41.37 -13.12 33.72
N TYR A 409 42.28 -13.72 32.95
CA TYR A 409 42.77 -15.08 33.17
C TYR A 409 43.72 -15.21 34.37
N PRO A 410 44.70 -14.30 34.57
CA PRO A 410 45.48 -14.24 35.80
C PRO A 410 44.62 -14.15 37.07
N ILE A 411 43.71 -13.19 37.15
CA ILE A 411 42.81 -12.99 38.30
C ILE A 411 41.96 -14.25 38.54
N PHE A 412 41.38 -14.81 37.47
CA PHE A 412 40.61 -16.05 37.57
C PHE A 412 41.47 -17.22 38.09
N SER A 413 42.67 -17.39 37.56
CA SER A 413 43.58 -18.47 37.97
C SER A 413 43.95 -18.36 39.45
N GLU A 414 44.28 -17.16 39.92
CA GLU A 414 44.60 -16.89 41.31
C GLU A 414 43.45 -17.24 42.25
N LEU A 415 42.23 -16.80 41.93
CA LEU A 415 41.04 -17.09 42.72
C LEU A 415 40.73 -18.59 42.78
N VAL A 416 40.89 -19.32 41.68
CA VAL A 416 40.65 -20.77 41.67
C VAL A 416 41.76 -21.52 42.43
N LYS A 417 43.03 -21.10 42.29
CA LYS A 417 44.18 -21.65 43.03
C LYS A 417 44.14 -21.34 44.52
N SER A 418 43.40 -20.32 44.95
CA SER A 418 43.09 -20.07 46.36
C SER A 418 42.12 -21.12 46.97
N GLY A 419 41.61 -22.05 46.16
CA GLY A 419 40.74 -23.15 46.58
C GLY A 419 39.26 -22.98 46.21
N LYS A 420 38.90 -21.94 45.46
CA LYS A 420 37.52 -21.73 45.00
C LYS A 420 37.20 -22.60 43.78
N PRO A 421 36.00 -23.22 43.70
CA PRO A 421 35.58 -23.91 42.48
C PRO A 421 35.50 -22.93 41.31
N GLY A 422 36.10 -23.31 40.18
CA GLY A 422 36.14 -22.49 38.97
C GLY A 422 35.29 -23.05 37.82
N LEU A 423 34.77 -22.18 36.97
CA LEU A 423 34.27 -22.53 35.64
C LEU A 423 34.82 -21.53 34.61
N CYS A 424 35.50 -22.01 33.57
CA CYS A 424 36.02 -21.17 32.50
C CYS A 424 35.23 -21.42 31.21
N ILE A 425 34.55 -20.41 30.70
CA ILE A 425 33.91 -20.41 29.38
C ILE A 425 34.78 -19.53 28.48
N THR A 426 35.35 -20.09 27.43
CA THR A 426 36.38 -19.40 26.64
C THR A 426 36.29 -19.72 25.15
N ARG A 427 36.61 -18.75 24.30
CA ARG A 427 36.90 -18.97 22.86
C ARG A 427 38.29 -19.54 22.59
N ARG A 428 39.20 -19.50 23.58
CA ARG A 428 40.58 -19.99 23.46
C ARG A 428 40.59 -21.51 23.60
N ASN A 429 41.57 -22.16 22.95
CA ASN A 429 41.73 -23.61 23.05
C ASN A 429 41.96 -24.03 24.52
N PRO A 430 41.17 -24.97 25.07
CA PRO A 430 41.25 -25.37 26.48
C PRO A 430 42.64 -25.83 26.92
N ASP A 431 43.34 -26.63 26.11
CA ASP A 431 44.66 -27.16 26.47
C ASP A 431 45.70 -26.04 26.61
N LYS A 432 45.62 -25.02 25.74
CA LYS A 432 46.48 -23.83 25.86
C LYS A 432 46.18 -23.04 27.13
N VAL A 433 44.91 -22.86 27.48
CA VAL A 433 44.50 -22.14 28.69
C VAL A 433 44.99 -22.89 29.94
N ARG A 434 44.82 -24.21 30.01
CA ARG A 434 45.32 -25.03 31.12
C ARG A 434 46.83 -24.88 31.31
N ASN A 435 47.60 -24.98 30.22
CA ASN A 435 49.06 -24.89 30.26
C ASN A 435 49.55 -23.49 30.63
N MET A 436 48.88 -22.44 30.15
CA MET A 436 49.31 -21.06 30.33
C MET A 436 49.03 -20.53 31.74
N TYR A 437 47.91 -20.94 32.34
CA TYR A 437 47.46 -20.40 33.64
C TYR A 437 47.49 -21.43 34.78
N GLY A 438 47.88 -22.67 34.52
CA GLY A 438 48.06 -23.70 35.56
C GLY A 438 46.76 -24.21 36.18
N ILE A 439 45.63 -24.13 35.47
CA ILE A 439 44.31 -24.61 35.93
C ILE A 439 44.00 -26.02 35.39
N THR A 440 44.45 -27.05 36.09
CA THR A 440 44.44 -28.43 35.58
C THR A 440 43.12 -29.17 35.78
N LYS A 441 42.40 -28.90 36.86
CA LYS A 441 41.16 -29.58 37.26
C LYS A 441 39.91 -28.78 36.85
N THR A 442 40.04 -27.47 36.78
CA THR A 442 38.93 -26.54 36.51
C THR A 442 38.19 -26.92 35.22
N PRO A 443 36.85 -27.08 35.23
CA PRO A 443 36.08 -27.30 34.02
C PRO A 443 36.23 -26.12 33.05
N ILE A 444 36.54 -26.44 31.79
CA ILE A 444 36.66 -25.47 30.70
C ILE A 444 35.66 -25.82 29.61
N VAL A 445 34.76 -24.89 29.29
CA VAL A 445 33.81 -24.97 28.19
C VAL A 445 34.35 -24.15 27.02
N TRP A 446 34.62 -24.82 25.90
CA TRP A 446 35.13 -24.17 24.71
C TRP A 446 33.99 -23.65 23.82
N LEU A 447 33.98 -22.35 23.56
CA LEU A 447 33.10 -21.73 22.56
C LEU A 447 33.69 -21.96 21.16
N THR A 448 33.14 -22.94 20.45
CA THR A 448 33.61 -23.34 19.11
C THR A 448 32.49 -23.99 18.30
N LYS A 449 32.45 -23.70 16.99
CA LYS A 449 31.54 -24.36 16.03
C LYS A 449 31.98 -25.80 15.71
N ASN A 450 33.25 -26.11 15.95
CA ASN A 450 33.82 -27.43 15.69
C ASN A 450 33.85 -28.24 16.98
N LYS A 451 32.94 -29.21 17.10
CA LYS A 451 32.90 -30.13 18.23
C LYS A 451 34.11 -31.07 18.17
N ILE A 452 34.96 -31.01 19.21
CA ILE A 452 36.11 -31.90 19.36
C ILE A 452 35.78 -32.97 20.40
N GLU A 453 36.00 -34.23 20.06
CA GLU A 453 35.73 -35.35 20.95
C GLU A 453 36.63 -35.28 22.20
N GLY A 454 36.03 -35.40 23.39
CA GLY A 454 36.74 -35.32 24.67
C GLY A 454 36.83 -33.92 25.30
N GLN A 455 36.41 -32.85 24.60
CA GLN A 455 36.32 -31.50 25.17
C GLN A 455 34.86 -31.07 25.34
N GLN A 456 34.57 -30.39 26.46
CA GLN A 456 33.27 -29.74 26.66
C GLN A 456 33.22 -28.50 25.77
N SER A 457 32.31 -28.47 24.79
CA SER A 457 32.17 -27.35 23.87
C SER A 457 30.72 -26.93 23.67
N ILE A 458 30.51 -25.64 23.41
CA ILE A 458 29.23 -25.04 23.04
C ILE A 458 29.44 -24.28 21.73
N ASP A 459 28.56 -24.48 20.74
CA ASP A 459 28.55 -23.67 19.53
C ASP A 459 28.07 -22.26 19.89
N SER A 460 28.73 -21.23 19.37
CA SER A 460 28.37 -19.82 19.64
C SER A 460 26.94 -19.48 19.21
N THR A 461 26.37 -20.16 18.21
CA THR A 461 24.96 -20.02 17.80
C THR A 461 23.97 -20.65 18.80
N GLU A 462 24.43 -21.51 19.70
CA GLU A 462 23.64 -22.15 20.74
C GLU A 462 23.68 -21.37 22.07
N ILE A 463 23.61 -20.04 22.02
CA ILE A 463 23.70 -19.15 23.19
C ILE A 463 22.76 -19.54 24.34
N PHE A 464 21.59 -20.09 24.01
CA PHE A 464 20.59 -20.57 24.97
C PHE A 464 21.09 -21.70 25.89
N ARG A 465 22.21 -22.36 25.56
CA ARG A 465 22.82 -23.41 26.40
C ARG A 465 23.80 -22.87 27.44
N ILE A 466 24.25 -21.63 27.31
CA ILE A 466 25.26 -21.03 28.19
C ILE A 466 24.69 -20.76 29.58
N TYR A 467 23.54 -20.08 29.67
CA TYR A 467 22.91 -19.81 30.98
C TYR A 467 22.63 -21.10 31.76
N PRO A 468 21.97 -22.13 31.21
CA PRO A 468 21.76 -23.38 31.94
C PRO A 468 23.06 -24.08 32.36
N THR A 469 24.15 -23.92 31.62
CA THR A 469 25.47 -24.45 31.99
C THR A 469 26.05 -23.72 33.20
N ILE A 470 25.93 -22.38 33.23
CA ILE A 470 26.34 -21.56 34.37
C ILE A 470 25.47 -21.86 35.59
N ALA A 471 24.14 -21.92 35.41
CA ALA A 471 23.20 -22.25 36.47
C ALA A 471 23.49 -23.62 37.10
N ASP A 472 23.75 -24.66 36.28
CA ASP A 472 24.10 -26.01 36.77
C ASP A 472 25.40 -26.04 37.58
N PHE A 473 26.39 -25.19 37.25
CA PHE A 473 27.60 -25.02 38.05
C PHE A 473 27.29 -24.31 39.37
N VAL A 474 26.61 -23.16 39.31
CA VAL A 474 26.30 -22.31 40.46
C VAL A 474 25.40 -23.02 41.48
N GLU A 475 24.44 -23.83 41.05
CA GLU A 475 23.60 -24.63 41.96
C GLU A 475 24.38 -25.65 42.81
N LYS A 476 25.61 -25.99 42.40
CA LYS A 476 26.45 -26.99 43.06
C LYS A 476 27.56 -26.37 43.92
N VAL A 477 27.71 -25.04 43.92
CA VAL A 477 28.79 -24.34 44.61
C VAL A 477 28.26 -23.09 45.33
N ASP A 478 28.66 -22.90 46.59
CA ASP A 478 28.23 -21.74 47.38
C ASP A 478 29.14 -20.50 47.17
N ASP A 479 30.38 -20.68 46.69
CA ASP A 479 31.34 -19.58 46.46
C ASP A 479 32.19 -19.83 45.20
N GLY A 480 31.53 -19.95 44.05
CA GLY A 480 32.17 -20.24 42.77
C GLY A 480 32.75 -19.00 42.09
N VAL A 481 33.73 -19.23 41.21
CA VAL A 481 34.30 -18.19 40.32
C VAL A 481 34.11 -18.62 38.87
N ILE A 482 33.57 -17.72 38.05
CA ILE A 482 33.27 -17.99 36.64
C ILE A 482 34.04 -16.98 35.79
N LEU A 483 34.83 -17.45 34.83
CA LEU A 483 35.43 -16.62 33.80
C LEU A 483 34.67 -16.84 32.49
N MET A 484 34.27 -15.76 31.83
CA MET A 484 33.64 -15.82 30.52
C MET A 484 34.37 -14.88 29.54
N ASP A 485 35.09 -15.49 28.59
CA ASP A 485 35.80 -14.85 27.46
C ASP A 485 35.17 -15.32 26.14
N GLY A 486 34.65 -14.36 25.37
CA GLY A 486 34.01 -14.63 24.09
C GLY A 486 32.63 -14.00 23.95
N LEU A 487 32.32 -12.96 24.73
CA LEU A 487 31.07 -12.22 24.58
C LEU A 487 30.98 -11.60 23.17
N GLU A 488 32.09 -11.10 22.63
CA GLU A 488 32.18 -10.60 21.25
C GLU A 488 31.87 -11.69 20.23
N TYR A 489 32.37 -12.89 20.49
CA TYR A 489 32.13 -14.05 19.64
C TYR A 489 30.66 -14.47 19.64
N LEU A 490 29.97 -14.34 20.78
CA LEU A 490 28.52 -14.56 20.86
C LEU A 490 27.72 -13.46 20.17
N ILE A 491 28.14 -12.19 20.27
CA ILE A 491 27.48 -11.04 19.64
C ILE A 491 27.60 -11.11 18.11
N LEU A 492 28.70 -11.63 17.57
CA LEU A 492 28.85 -11.82 16.13
C LEU A 492 27.88 -12.87 15.55
N ASP A 493 27.57 -13.92 16.32
CA ASP A 493 26.74 -15.04 15.88
C ASP A 493 25.27 -14.94 16.36
N ASN A 494 24.91 -13.95 17.19
CA ASN A 494 23.57 -13.80 17.78
C ASN A 494 23.14 -12.32 17.88
N ASP A 495 21.84 -12.06 17.99
CA ASP A 495 21.34 -10.71 18.25
C ASP A 495 21.77 -10.17 19.63
N ILE A 496 22.18 -8.89 19.68
CA ILE A 496 22.71 -8.24 20.88
C ILE A 496 21.74 -8.32 22.08
N MET A 497 20.43 -8.25 21.85
CA MET A 497 19.45 -8.34 22.94
C MET A 497 19.42 -9.74 23.57
N SER A 498 19.77 -10.78 22.81
CA SER A 498 19.87 -12.15 23.34
C SER A 498 21.06 -12.29 24.29
N VAL A 499 22.19 -11.64 23.95
CA VAL A 499 23.39 -11.59 24.82
C VAL A 499 23.13 -10.77 26.07
N VAL A 500 22.44 -9.63 25.94
CA VAL A 500 22.03 -8.80 27.08
C VAL A 500 21.16 -9.60 28.06
N LYS A 501 20.17 -10.35 27.56
CA LYS A 501 19.32 -11.22 28.41
C LYS A 501 20.10 -12.33 29.09
N LEU A 502 21.07 -12.94 28.40
CA LEU A 502 21.96 -13.95 28.99
C LEU A 502 22.71 -13.36 30.19
N ILE A 503 23.28 -12.16 30.05
CA ILE A 503 24.00 -11.49 31.13
C ILE A 503 23.06 -11.11 32.28
N GLU A 504 21.87 -10.58 31.99
CA GLU A 504 20.86 -10.25 33.00
C GLU A 504 20.48 -11.49 33.84
N GLN A 505 20.12 -12.60 33.17
CA GLN A 505 19.78 -13.86 33.83
C GLN A 505 20.94 -14.42 34.65
N THR A 506 22.16 -14.35 34.10
CA THR A 506 23.35 -14.83 34.80
C THR A 506 23.64 -14.00 36.03
N ASN A 507 23.53 -12.66 35.94
CA ASN A 507 23.74 -11.76 37.06
C ASN A 507 22.80 -12.06 38.24
N ASP A 508 21.51 -12.32 37.97
CA ASP A 508 20.54 -12.66 39.02
C ASP A 508 20.94 -13.95 39.76
N THR A 509 21.40 -14.97 39.04
CA THR A 509 21.88 -16.25 39.61
C THR A 509 23.19 -16.09 40.37
N ILE A 510 24.11 -15.24 39.88
CA ILE A 510 25.37 -14.90 40.56
C ILE A 510 25.08 -14.16 41.88
N MET A 511 24.19 -13.17 41.86
CA MET A 511 23.75 -12.45 43.06
C MET A 511 23.12 -13.38 44.11
N ALA A 512 22.27 -14.32 43.68
CA ALA A 512 21.57 -15.23 44.59
C ALA A 512 22.49 -16.27 45.24
N SER A 513 23.54 -16.71 44.54
CA SER A 513 24.45 -17.76 45.01
C SER A 513 25.66 -17.26 45.78
N GLY A 514 26.00 -15.97 45.70
CA GLY A 514 27.25 -15.45 46.24
C GLY A 514 28.48 -15.76 45.38
N SER A 515 28.31 -16.43 44.24
CA SER A 515 29.39 -16.66 43.26
C SER A 515 29.86 -15.33 42.64
N ARG A 516 30.95 -15.39 41.86
CA ARG A 516 31.52 -14.23 41.16
C ARG A 516 31.73 -14.56 39.71
N MET A 517 31.51 -13.58 38.85
CA MET A 517 31.74 -13.73 37.42
C MET A 517 32.68 -12.65 36.92
N ILE A 518 33.71 -13.04 36.19
CA ILE A 518 34.64 -12.15 35.49
C ILE A 518 34.29 -12.22 34.01
N LEU A 519 33.87 -11.08 33.46
CA LEU A 519 33.56 -10.92 32.05
C LEU A 519 34.72 -10.21 31.34
N GLN A 520 35.17 -10.82 30.25
CA GLN A 520 36.09 -10.19 29.31
C GLN A 520 35.29 -9.68 28.11
N LEU A 521 35.34 -8.36 27.89
CA LEU A 521 34.63 -7.68 26.80
C LEU A 521 35.39 -6.44 26.35
N ASP A 522 35.79 -6.38 25.08
CA ASP A 522 36.36 -5.20 24.42
C ASP A 522 35.33 -4.08 24.22
N PRO A 523 35.48 -2.92 24.90
CA PRO A 523 34.57 -1.79 24.74
C PRO A 523 34.55 -1.22 23.33
N GLU A 524 35.61 -1.41 22.53
CA GLU A 524 35.68 -0.92 21.15
C GLU A 524 34.86 -1.77 20.16
N VAL A 525 34.49 -3.01 20.56
CA VAL A 525 33.73 -3.94 19.70
C VAL A 525 32.22 -3.66 19.75
N LEU A 526 31.74 -2.88 20.72
CA LEU A 526 30.32 -2.55 20.86
C LEU A 526 30.03 -1.09 20.57
N GLU A 527 28.82 -0.81 20.06
CA GLU A 527 28.35 0.57 20.01
C GLU A 527 28.22 1.11 21.45
N LYS A 528 28.49 2.42 21.64
CA LYS A 528 28.43 3.06 22.98
C LYS A 528 27.14 2.77 23.73
N LYS A 529 26.01 2.70 23.01
CA LYS A 529 24.69 2.41 23.59
C LYS A 529 24.57 0.98 24.11
N GLU A 530 25.11 0.00 23.38
CA GLU A 530 25.08 -1.43 23.73
C GLU A 530 25.99 -1.72 24.93
N PHE A 531 27.18 -1.11 24.94
CA PHE A 531 28.08 -1.16 26.07
C PHE A 531 27.44 -0.57 27.34
N HIS A 532 26.75 0.57 27.23
CA HIS A 532 26.01 1.16 28.35
C HIS A 532 24.89 0.28 28.89
N LEU A 533 24.22 -0.50 28.03
CA LEU A 533 23.20 -1.45 28.47
C LEU A 533 23.82 -2.56 29.30
N LEU A 534 24.88 -3.21 28.81
CA LEU A 534 25.58 -4.29 29.52
C LEU A 534 26.20 -3.83 30.84
N LYS A 535 26.79 -2.62 30.87
CA LYS A 535 27.42 -2.07 32.08
C LYS A 535 26.46 -1.91 33.26
N ARG A 536 25.14 -1.89 33.04
CA ARG A 536 24.12 -1.73 34.10
C ARG A 536 24.19 -2.84 35.17
N TRP A 537 24.63 -4.04 34.79
CA TRP A 537 24.68 -5.20 35.69
C TRP A 537 26.11 -5.52 36.18
N MET A 538 27.10 -4.69 35.85
CA MET A 538 28.50 -5.02 36.06
C MET A 538 29.21 -3.99 36.95
N ARG A 539 30.14 -4.46 37.77
CA ARG A 539 31.11 -3.61 38.49
C ARG A 539 32.41 -3.53 37.72
N SER A 540 33.02 -2.34 37.69
CA SER A 540 34.34 -2.16 37.06
C SER A 540 35.42 -2.61 38.03
N ILE A 541 36.38 -3.40 37.56
CA ILE A 541 37.66 -3.58 38.25
C ILE A 541 38.59 -2.48 37.73
N SER A 542 38.79 -1.43 38.51
CA SER A 542 39.86 -0.45 38.29
C SER A 542 41.08 -0.92 39.08
N GLY A 543 42.21 -1.12 38.42
CA GLY A 543 43.44 -1.55 39.07
C GLY A 543 43.95 -0.49 40.05
N GLU A 544 43.69 -0.70 41.33
CA GLU A 544 44.53 -0.26 42.46
C GLU A 544 44.83 -1.47 43.33
#